data_AF-A0A7S4IGP8-F1
#
_entry.id   AF-A0A7S4IGP8-F1
#
_cell.length_a   1.000
_cell.length_b   1.000
_cell.length_c   1.000
_cell.angle_alpha   90.00
_cell.angle_beta   90.00
_cell.angle_gamma   90.00
#
_symmetry.space_group_name_H-M   'P 1'
#
loop_
_entity.id
_entity.type
_entity.pdbx_description
1 polymer ?
#
loop_
_entity_poly.entity_id
_entity_poly.type
_entity_poly.pdbx_seq_one_letter_code
_entity_poly.pdbx_strand_id
1 'polypeptide(L)'
;MSRTTMPDSNEKLQPEYVRAVECLDKHFDDKIVFSSHTPNSSMLIHGAFQFFEKRIATKYIPSGKAWRWNQTNARKEIKMADRGITVKILKLIPRKRNTIAPKSEIPSLKIWQFELVHPNKTSTYALWCEKGLDASEVSNVSFFMKPSSECVQNHEIEVVPELKLKDFAFLSKWMDQSVASSFWPAPSSSPW
;
A
#
# COMPACT_ATOMS: atom_id res chain seq x y z
N MET A 1 8.24 -25.20 -7.65
CA MET A 1 7.67 -24.69 -6.39
C MET A 1 8.73 -24.85 -5.33
N SER A 2 9.47 -23.78 -5.04
CA SER A 2 10.47 -23.80 -3.96
C SER A 2 9.73 -23.94 -2.64
N ARG A 3 10.07 -24.96 -1.85
CA ARG A 3 9.44 -25.21 -0.55
C ARG A 3 10.15 -24.29 0.44
N THR A 4 9.48 -23.23 0.88
CA THR A 4 9.99 -22.27 1.87
C THR A 4 10.47 -23.02 3.10
N THR A 5 11.77 -23.01 3.35
CA THR A 5 12.34 -23.64 4.54
C THR A 5 11.98 -22.76 5.74
N MET A 6 11.10 -23.29 6.60
CA MET A 6 10.64 -22.58 7.79
C MET A 6 11.80 -22.27 8.73
N PRO A 7 11.77 -21.15 9.48
CA PRO A 7 12.91 -20.69 10.26
C PRO A 7 13.34 -21.71 11.32
N ASP A 8 14.65 -21.89 11.44
CA ASP A 8 15.34 -22.83 12.34
C ASP A 8 15.35 -22.39 13.83
N SER A 9 14.47 -21.46 14.21
CA SER A 9 14.39 -20.96 15.59
C SER A 9 13.51 -21.87 16.45
N ASN A 10 14.06 -22.38 17.56
CA ASN A 10 13.39 -23.21 18.59
C ASN A 10 12.03 -22.70 19.13
N GLU A 11 11.55 -21.52 18.74
CA GLU A 11 10.18 -21.07 19.02
C GLU A 11 9.22 -21.59 17.95
N LYS A 12 8.40 -22.58 18.32
CA LYS A 12 7.30 -23.05 17.48
C LYS A 12 6.33 -21.90 17.20
N LEU A 13 6.39 -21.32 16.01
CA LEU A 13 5.46 -20.28 15.57
C LEU A 13 4.02 -20.78 15.64
N GLN A 14 3.10 -19.93 16.09
CA GLN A 14 1.69 -20.30 16.07
C GLN A 14 1.22 -20.45 14.61
N PRO A 15 0.28 -21.37 14.32
CA PRO A 15 -0.14 -21.67 12.95
C PRO A 15 -0.63 -20.46 12.14
N GLU A 16 -1.16 -19.42 12.79
CA GLU A 16 -1.57 -18.21 12.08
C GLU A 16 -0.41 -17.37 11.52
N TYR A 17 0.72 -17.32 12.22
CA TYR A 17 1.92 -16.62 11.73
C TYR A 17 2.57 -17.40 10.59
N VAL A 18 2.57 -18.72 10.68
CA VAL A 18 3.02 -19.62 9.60
C VAL A 18 2.26 -19.32 8.31
N ARG A 19 0.92 -19.36 8.36
CA ARG A 19 0.08 -19.05 7.19
C ARG A 19 0.33 -17.66 6.63
N ALA A 20 0.56 -16.66 7.48
CA ALA A 20 0.81 -15.30 7.04
C ALA A 20 2.17 -15.14 6.34
N VAL A 21 3.21 -15.83 6.80
CA VAL A 21 4.52 -15.86 6.13
C VAL A 21 4.44 -16.63 4.82
N GLU A 22 3.74 -17.77 4.78
CA GLU A 22 3.51 -18.50 3.53
C GLU A 22 2.74 -17.65 2.51
N CYS A 23 1.76 -16.86 2.95
CA CYS A 23 1.05 -15.94 2.08
C CYS A 23 1.96 -14.84 1.54
N LEU A 24 2.78 -14.23 2.39
CA LEU A 24 3.79 -13.26 1.99
C LEU A 24 4.78 -13.86 0.97
N ASP A 25 5.27 -15.07 1.22
CA ASP A 25 6.25 -15.73 0.37
C ASP A 25 5.72 -16.01 -1.05
N LYS A 26 4.43 -16.40 -1.17
CA LYS A 26 3.77 -16.55 -2.47
C LYS A 26 3.75 -15.24 -3.28
N HIS A 27 3.49 -14.12 -2.62
CA HIS A 27 3.41 -12.81 -3.29
C HIS A 27 4.79 -12.20 -3.58
N PHE A 28 5.87 -12.76 -3.03
CA PHE A 28 7.23 -12.31 -3.33
C PHE A 28 7.69 -12.71 -4.73
N ASP A 29 7.18 -13.82 -5.25
CA ASP A 29 7.55 -14.32 -6.57
C ASP A 29 6.75 -13.64 -7.70
N ASP A 30 5.67 -12.94 -7.35
CA ASP A 30 4.89 -12.13 -8.27
C ASP A 30 5.65 -10.83 -8.63
N LYS A 31 5.30 -10.21 -9.76
CA LYS A 31 5.84 -8.89 -10.12
C LYS A 31 5.36 -7.86 -9.08
N ILE A 32 6.22 -7.56 -8.11
CA ILE A 32 5.92 -6.63 -7.02
C ILE A 32 5.70 -5.23 -7.59
N VAL A 33 4.47 -4.73 -7.46
CA VAL A 33 4.14 -3.33 -7.73
C VAL A 33 4.00 -2.62 -6.39
N PHE A 34 4.88 -1.64 -6.16
CA PHE A 34 4.83 -0.81 -4.96
C PHE A 34 3.76 0.27 -5.11
N SER A 35 2.88 0.36 -4.11
CA SER A 35 1.82 1.37 -4.06
C SER A 35 2.34 2.69 -3.48
N SER A 36 1.78 3.80 -3.97
CA SER A 36 2.08 5.14 -3.49
C SER A 36 1.52 5.36 -2.07
N HIS A 37 2.35 5.11 -1.06
CA HIS A 37 2.32 5.61 0.33
C HIS A 37 1.08 5.35 1.21
N THR A 38 -0.15 5.39 0.69
CA THR A 38 -1.38 5.23 1.45
C THR A 38 -2.20 4.05 0.93
N PRO A 39 -2.53 3.06 1.76
CA PRO A 39 -3.42 1.99 1.35
C PRO A 39 -4.79 2.55 0.98
N ASN A 40 -5.27 2.21 -0.21
CA ASN A 40 -6.61 2.58 -0.65
C ASN A 40 -7.68 1.68 0.00
N SER A 41 -8.96 2.03 -0.13
CA SER A 41 -10.06 1.23 0.45
C SER A 41 -10.13 -0.20 -0.09
N SER A 42 -9.60 -0.46 -1.30
CA SER A 42 -9.53 -1.82 -1.86
C SER A 42 -8.62 -2.76 -1.06
N MET A 43 -7.71 -2.21 -0.24
CA MET A 43 -6.91 -2.97 0.74
C MET A 43 -7.78 -3.72 1.76
N LEU A 44 -9.05 -3.34 1.93
CA LEU A 44 -9.97 -4.01 2.84
C LEU A 44 -10.70 -5.21 2.22
N ILE A 45 -10.54 -5.46 0.91
CA ILE A 45 -11.12 -6.62 0.23
C ILE A 45 -10.44 -7.89 0.75
N HIS A 46 -11.21 -8.97 0.91
CA HIS A 46 -10.66 -10.27 1.29
C HIS A 46 -9.53 -10.70 0.34
N GLY A 47 -8.39 -11.08 0.90
CA GLY A 47 -7.22 -11.52 0.15
C GLY A 47 -6.37 -10.39 -0.43
N ALA A 48 -6.79 -9.12 -0.34
CA ALA A 48 -6.02 -8.00 -0.87
C ALA A 48 -4.61 -7.95 -0.28
N PHE A 49 -3.61 -7.76 -1.14
CA PHE A 49 -2.21 -7.71 -0.79
C PHE A 49 -1.56 -6.50 -1.47
N GLN A 50 -0.82 -5.68 -0.72
CA GLN A 50 -0.16 -4.49 -1.25
C GLN A 50 1.23 -4.32 -0.65
N PHE A 51 2.21 -3.97 -1.49
CA PHE A 51 3.56 -3.61 -1.09
C PHE A 51 3.75 -2.09 -1.06
N PHE A 52 4.63 -1.62 -0.16
CA PHE A 52 4.93 -0.22 0.06
C PHE A 52 6.42 -0.02 0.32
N GLU A 53 6.97 1.08 -0.20
CA GLU A 53 8.37 1.46 0.05
C GLU A 53 8.56 2.05 1.44
N LYS A 54 7.52 2.71 1.97
CA LYS A 54 7.56 3.40 3.27
C LYS A 54 6.69 2.72 4.30
N ARG A 55 7.03 2.94 5.57
CA ARG A 55 6.31 2.37 6.71
C ARG A 55 4.88 2.89 6.73
N ILE A 56 3.92 1.96 6.71
CA ILE A 56 2.51 2.30 6.87
C ILE A 56 2.15 2.38 8.34
N ALA A 57 1.88 3.60 8.82
CA ALA A 57 1.31 3.77 10.15
C ALA A 57 -0.16 3.31 10.17
N THR A 58 -0.57 2.68 11.26
CA THR A 58 -1.92 2.12 11.43
C THR A 58 -3.04 3.15 11.21
N LYS A 59 -2.78 4.44 11.46
CA LYS A 59 -3.72 5.55 11.21
C LYS A 59 -4.03 5.81 9.73
N TYR A 60 -3.18 5.35 8.82
CA TYR A 60 -3.36 5.48 7.37
C TYR A 60 -4.07 4.28 6.73
N ILE A 61 -4.23 3.19 7.46
CA ILE A 61 -5.02 2.05 6.98
C ILE A 61 -6.50 2.44 7.06
N PRO A 62 -7.28 2.28 5.97
CA PRO A 62 -8.70 2.63 5.95
C PRO A 62 -9.46 2.07 7.14
N SER A 63 -10.28 2.91 7.77
CA SER A 63 -11.10 2.53 8.91
C SER A 63 -12.47 3.21 8.86
N GLY A 64 -13.45 2.61 9.54
CA GLY A 64 -14.77 3.19 9.68
C GLY A 64 -14.83 4.23 10.80
N LYS A 65 -15.92 5.01 10.84
CA LYS A 65 -16.17 5.99 11.91
C LYS A 65 -16.19 5.30 13.28
N ALA A 66 -16.88 4.16 13.38
CA ALA A 66 -17.16 3.40 14.61
C ALA A 66 -15.98 2.64 15.22
N TRP A 67 -14.90 2.43 14.45
CA TRP A 67 -13.85 1.51 14.84
C TRP A 67 -12.46 2.03 14.48
N ARG A 68 -11.44 1.40 15.06
CA ARG A 68 -10.02 1.65 14.79
C ARG A 68 -9.29 0.32 14.73
N TRP A 69 -8.17 0.30 14.03
CA TRP A 69 -7.27 -0.84 14.06
C TRP A 69 -6.58 -0.94 15.42
N ASN A 70 -6.51 -2.15 15.95
CA ASN A 70 -5.80 -2.48 17.18
C ASN A 70 -4.89 -3.67 16.93
N GLN A 71 -3.66 -3.60 17.40
CA GLN A 71 -2.72 -4.70 17.38
C GLN A 71 -3.13 -5.74 18.44
N THR A 72 -3.29 -7.02 18.04
CA THR A 72 -3.76 -8.07 18.98
C THR A 72 -2.63 -8.75 19.73
N ASN A 73 -1.48 -8.92 19.08
CA ASN A 73 -0.37 -9.70 19.59
C ASN A 73 0.92 -8.89 19.54
N ALA A 74 1.95 -9.31 20.28
CA ALA A 74 3.29 -8.78 20.11
C ALA A 74 3.78 -8.97 18.67
N ARG A 75 4.63 -8.04 18.23
CA ARG A 75 5.35 -8.17 16.96
C ARG A 75 6.25 -9.40 17.04
N LYS A 76 6.21 -10.24 16.00
CA LYS A 76 7.10 -11.39 15.87
C LYS A 76 8.13 -11.10 14.78
N GLU A 77 9.34 -11.60 14.99
CA GLU A 77 10.43 -11.49 14.03
C GLU A 77 10.76 -12.89 13.50
N ILE A 78 10.79 -13.04 12.19
CA ILE A 78 10.86 -14.32 11.49
C ILE A 78 11.93 -14.18 10.42
N LYS A 79 12.96 -15.04 10.45
CA LYS A 79 14.01 -15.05 9.43
C LYS A 79 13.60 -15.96 8.28
N MET A 80 13.53 -15.42 7.06
CA MET A 80 13.34 -16.22 5.85
C MET A 80 14.71 -16.49 5.23
N ALA A 81 15.34 -17.59 5.67
CA ALA A 81 16.71 -17.94 5.32
C ALA A 81 16.92 -18.00 3.80
N ASP A 82 15.97 -18.60 3.07
CA ASP A 82 16.00 -18.78 1.61
C ASP A 82 16.13 -17.46 0.84
N ARG A 83 15.61 -16.37 1.40
CA ARG A 83 15.63 -15.04 0.80
C ARG A 83 16.63 -14.09 1.46
N GLY A 84 17.27 -14.51 2.56
CA GLY A 84 18.14 -13.64 3.35
C GLY A 84 17.44 -12.43 3.97
N ILE A 85 16.10 -12.46 4.13
CA ILE A 85 15.32 -11.35 4.69
C ILE A 85 14.83 -11.66 6.10
N THR A 86 14.69 -10.61 6.91
CA THR A 86 14.04 -10.71 8.22
C THR A 86 12.68 -10.04 8.17
N VAL A 87 11.63 -10.79 8.47
CA VAL A 87 10.24 -10.36 8.46
C VAL A 87 9.78 -10.04 9.87
N LYS A 88 9.44 -8.79 10.13
CA LYS A 88 8.72 -8.40 11.33
C LYS A 88 7.23 -8.35 11.01
N ILE A 89 6.45 -9.17 11.69
CA ILE A 89 5.03 -9.38 11.42
C ILE A 89 4.18 -8.97 12.63
N LEU A 90 3.05 -8.31 12.36
CA LEU A 90 2.03 -8.03 13.37
C LEU A 90 0.62 -8.16 12.79
N LYS A 91 -0.34 -8.44 13.68
CA LYS A 91 -1.76 -8.64 13.34
C LYS A 91 -2.59 -7.48 13.86
N LEU A 92 -3.48 -6.96 13.00
CA LEU A 92 -4.41 -5.88 13.29
C LEU A 92 -5.85 -6.39 13.17
N ILE A 93 -6.68 -6.04 14.15
CA ILE A 93 -8.13 -6.27 14.11
C ILE A 93 -8.89 -4.97 14.42
N PRO A 94 -10.13 -4.82 13.93
CA PRO A 94 -11.00 -3.72 14.33
C PRO A 94 -11.35 -3.79 15.82
N ARG A 95 -11.36 -2.63 16.47
CA ARG A 95 -11.90 -2.42 17.82
C ARG A 95 -12.77 -1.19 17.83
N LYS A 96 -13.82 -1.22 18.65
CA LYS A 96 -14.74 -0.10 18.84
C LYS A 96 -13.99 1.16 19.30
N ARG A 97 -14.41 2.32 18.82
CA ARG A 97 -14.03 3.60 19.43
C ARG A 97 -14.96 3.91 20.60
N ASN A 98 -14.38 4.39 21.71
CA ASN A 98 -15.14 4.68 22.92
C ASN A 98 -16.16 5.81 22.74
N THR A 99 -15.98 6.67 21.73
CA THR A 99 -16.80 7.87 21.51
C THR A 99 -18.10 7.62 20.77
N ILE A 100 -18.40 6.38 20.38
CA ILE A 100 -19.50 6.07 19.46
C ILE A 100 -20.55 5.19 20.13
N ALA A 101 -21.81 5.40 19.72
CA ALA A 101 -22.99 4.77 20.27
C ALA A 101 -22.83 3.24 20.41
N PRO A 102 -23.44 2.63 21.45
CA PRO A 102 -23.24 1.22 21.77
C PRO A 102 -23.60 0.26 20.63
N LYS A 103 -24.52 0.67 19.74
CA LYS A 103 -25.11 -0.16 18.67
C LYS A 103 -24.32 -0.21 17.35
N SER A 104 -23.16 0.43 17.24
CA SER A 104 -22.40 0.36 15.98
C SER A 104 -21.77 -1.01 15.78
N GLU A 105 -22.01 -1.60 14.61
CA GLU A 105 -21.41 -2.87 14.20
C GLU A 105 -19.91 -2.69 13.92
N ILE A 106 -19.14 -3.70 14.30
CA ILE A 106 -17.68 -3.77 14.06
C ILE A 106 -17.47 -4.84 13.00
N PRO A 107 -16.85 -4.51 11.85
CA PRO A 107 -16.65 -5.50 10.82
C PRO A 107 -15.64 -6.55 11.29
N SER A 108 -15.82 -7.80 10.88
CA SER A 108 -14.93 -8.89 11.23
C SER A 108 -13.72 -8.92 10.29
N LEU A 109 -12.87 -7.89 10.37
CA LEU A 109 -11.68 -7.76 9.52
C LEU A 109 -10.41 -8.25 10.22
N LYS A 110 -9.41 -8.63 9.43
CA LYS A 110 -8.09 -9.02 9.92
C LYS A 110 -7.02 -8.65 8.88
N ILE A 111 -6.07 -7.82 9.30
CA ILE A 111 -4.95 -7.39 8.47
C ILE A 111 -3.64 -7.83 9.10
N TRP A 112 -2.73 -8.34 8.28
CA TRP A 112 -1.34 -8.55 8.62
C TRP A 112 -0.50 -7.41 8.07
N GLN A 113 0.41 -6.91 8.89
CA GLN A 113 1.42 -5.94 8.48
C GLN A 113 2.79 -6.58 8.58
N PHE A 114 3.54 -6.48 7.49
CA PHE A 114 4.89 -7.00 7.35
C PHE A 114 5.87 -5.83 7.18
N GLU A 115 6.98 -5.89 7.89
CA GLU A 115 8.17 -5.08 7.68
C GLU A 115 9.29 -6.05 7.27
N LEU A 116 9.74 -5.90 6.04
CA LEU A 116 10.68 -6.79 5.36
C LEU A 116 12.05 -6.09 5.38
N VAL A 117 12.93 -6.55 6.27
CA VAL A 117 14.28 -6.01 6.43
C VAL A 117 15.23 -6.80 5.53
N HIS A 118 15.77 -6.12 4.52
CA HIS A 118 16.70 -6.67 3.53
C HIS A 118 18.15 -6.67 4.05
N PRO A 119 19.07 -7.46 3.47
CA PRO A 119 20.47 -7.52 3.89
C PRO A 119 21.20 -6.16 3.88
N ASN A 120 20.84 -5.29 2.92
CA ASN A 120 21.36 -3.93 2.80
C ASN A 120 20.74 -2.94 3.81
N LYS A 121 19.97 -3.44 4.78
CA LYS A 121 19.22 -2.66 5.80
C LYS A 121 18.12 -1.76 5.24
N THR A 122 17.78 -1.86 3.95
CA THR A 122 16.56 -1.23 3.45
C THR A 122 15.35 -2.02 3.97
N SER A 123 14.24 -1.32 4.17
CA SER A 123 13.00 -1.94 4.61
C SER A 123 11.92 -1.69 3.58
N THR A 124 11.21 -2.75 3.22
CA THR A 124 9.96 -2.65 2.46
C THR A 124 8.82 -3.13 3.36
N TYR A 125 7.61 -2.75 3.03
CA TYR A 125 6.45 -3.04 3.86
C TYR A 125 5.38 -3.70 3.01
N ALA A 126 4.59 -4.56 3.63
CA ALA A 126 3.43 -5.13 2.98
C ALA A 126 2.24 -5.16 3.94
N LEU A 127 1.05 -5.08 3.37
CA LEU A 127 -0.20 -5.36 4.06
C LEU A 127 -0.90 -6.51 3.35
N TRP A 128 -1.53 -7.38 4.14
CA TRP A 128 -2.40 -8.44 3.65
C TRP A 128 -3.72 -8.47 4.43
N CYS A 129 -4.84 -8.44 3.73
CA CYS A 129 -6.16 -8.58 4.31
C CYS A 129 -6.60 -10.05 4.31
N GLU A 130 -6.21 -10.82 5.33
CA GLU A 130 -6.60 -12.23 5.46
C GLU A 130 -8.12 -12.39 5.55
N LYS A 131 -8.79 -11.50 6.27
CA LYS A 131 -10.25 -11.48 6.38
C LYS A 131 -10.73 -10.07 6.07
N GLY A 132 -11.31 -9.90 4.90
CA GLY A 132 -11.79 -8.62 4.41
C GLY A 132 -13.29 -8.58 4.16
N LEU A 133 -13.71 -7.50 3.52
CA LEU A 133 -15.04 -7.30 2.95
C LEU A 133 -15.13 -7.93 1.56
N ASP A 134 -16.35 -8.16 1.10
CA ASP A 134 -16.59 -8.42 -0.32
C ASP A 134 -16.43 -7.13 -1.13
N ALA A 135 -16.05 -7.26 -2.42
CA ALA A 135 -15.84 -6.10 -3.29
C ALA A 135 -17.09 -5.21 -3.40
N SER A 136 -18.30 -5.79 -3.31
CA SER A 136 -19.57 -5.07 -3.31
C SER A 136 -19.79 -4.26 -2.02
N GLU A 137 -19.31 -4.74 -0.88
CA GLU A 137 -19.46 -4.07 0.42
C GLU A 137 -18.55 -2.85 0.54
N VAL A 138 -17.34 -2.91 -0.05
CA VAL A 138 -16.37 -1.80 0.01
C VAL A 138 -16.96 -0.50 -0.55
N SER A 139 -17.78 -0.58 -1.60
CA SER A 139 -18.47 0.57 -2.20
C SER A 139 -19.52 1.20 -1.28
N ASN A 140 -20.08 0.42 -0.35
CA ASN A 140 -21.15 0.86 0.56
C ASN A 140 -20.62 1.42 1.89
N VAL A 141 -19.37 1.16 2.23
CA VAL A 141 -18.81 1.60 3.51
C VAL A 141 -18.24 3.01 3.40
N SER A 142 -18.81 3.94 4.19
CA SER A 142 -18.23 5.27 4.36
C SER A 142 -16.93 5.20 5.17
N PHE A 143 -15.81 5.04 4.47
CA PHE A 143 -14.49 5.07 5.08
C PHE A 143 -14.12 6.49 5.48
N PHE A 144 -13.62 6.63 6.70
CA PHE A 144 -13.05 7.88 7.16
C PHE A 144 -11.55 7.83 6.86
N MET A 145 -11.18 8.15 5.62
CA MET A 145 -9.81 8.52 5.35
C MET A 145 -9.60 9.89 5.98
N LYS A 146 -8.77 9.95 7.03
CA LYS A 146 -8.38 11.25 7.59
C LYS A 146 -7.65 11.95 6.44
N PRO A 147 -8.14 13.11 5.94
CA PRO A 147 -7.43 13.83 4.91
C PRO A 147 -6.01 14.02 5.44
N SER A 148 -5.02 13.65 4.64
CA SER A 148 -3.61 13.70 4.99
C SER A 148 -3.15 15.16 5.01
N SER A 149 -3.79 16.02 5.81
CA SER A 149 -3.41 17.42 5.96
C SER A 149 -2.10 17.60 6.75
N GLU A 150 -1.56 16.52 7.33
CA GLU A 150 -0.37 16.56 8.19
C GLU A 150 0.51 15.31 7.98
N CYS A 151 1.15 15.22 6.83
CA CYS A 151 2.50 14.66 6.73
C CYS A 151 3.27 15.30 5.59
N VAL A 152 3.28 16.64 5.57
CA VAL A 152 4.42 17.36 5.00
C VAL A 152 5.56 17.15 6.00
N GLN A 153 6.22 15.99 5.93
CA GLN A 153 7.66 16.05 6.15
C GLN A 153 8.16 16.98 5.05
N ASN A 154 8.97 17.97 5.39
CA ASN A 154 9.63 18.87 4.45
C ASN A 154 10.63 18.11 3.55
N HIS A 155 10.22 17.02 2.92
CA HIS A 155 10.64 16.81 1.56
C HIS A 155 10.01 17.97 0.80
N GLU A 156 10.87 18.84 0.27
CA GLU A 156 10.58 19.53 -0.98
C GLU A 156 9.79 18.54 -1.83
N ILE A 157 8.47 18.72 -1.86
CA ILE A 157 7.65 18.14 -2.89
C ILE A 157 8.22 18.87 -4.09
N GLU A 158 9.11 18.20 -4.83
CA GLU A 158 9.45 18.62 -6.17
C GLU A 158 8.08 18.67 -6.85
N VAL A 159 7.55 19.89 -6.96
CA VAL A 159 6.28 20.16 -7.60
C VAL A 159 6.56 19.71 -9.00
N VAL A 160 6.17 18.48 -9.33
CA VAL A 160 6.30 17.98 -10.70
C VAL A 160 5.48 18.98 -11.50
N PRO A 161 6.13 19.85 -12.29
CA PRO A 161 5.41 20.89 -12.97
C PRO A 161 4.39 20.20 -13.87
N GLU A 162 3.16 20.71 -13.89
CA GLU A 162 2.13 20.22 -14.80
C GLU A 162 2.69 20.35 -16.23
N LEU A 163 3.05 19.21 -16.83
CA LEU A 163 3.67 19.15 -18.14
C LEU A 163 2.64 19.59 -19.18
N LYS A 164 2.84 20.77 -19.77
CA LYS A 164 1.97 21.29 -20.82
C LYS A 164 2.49 20.79 -22.16
N LEU A 165 1.58 20.53 -23.10
CA LEU A 165 1.95 20.14 -24.46
C LEU A 165 2.93 21.13 -25.13
N LYS A 166 2.87 22.41 -24.74
CA LYS A 166 3.78 23.46 -25.21
C LYS A 166 5.24 23.23 -24.80
N ASP A 167 5.49 22.57 -23.67
CA ASP A 167 6.84 22.31 -23.15
C ASP A 167 7.59 21.29 -24.02
N PHE A 168 6.86 20.53 -24.84
CA PHE A 168 7.39 19.52 -25.76
C PHE A 168 7.55 20.02 -27.20
N ALA A 169 7.37 21.32 -27.47
CA ALA A 169 7.47 21.86 -28.83
C ALA A 169 8.83 21.59 -29.51
N PHE A 170 9.89 21.35 -28.72
CA PHE A 170 11.22 20.99 -29.23
C PHE A 170 11.24 19.65 -29.99
N LEU A 171 10.26 18.77 -29.75
CA LEU A 171 10.13 17.49 -30.45
C LEU A 171 9.72 17.65 -31.92
N SER A 172 9.09 18.77 -32.28
CA SER A 172 8.56 19.03 -33.62
C SER A 172 9.60 18.88 -34.74
N LYS A 173 10.88 19.21 -34.49
CA LYS A 173 11.96 19.13 -35.48
C LYS A 173 12.34 17.70 -35.89
N TRP A 174 11.91 16.70 -35.14
CA TRP A 174 12.15 15.28 -35.45
C TRP A 174 10.87 14.56 -35.90
N MET A 175 9.76 15.28 -36.03
CA MET A 175 8.48 14.74 -36.50
C MET A 175 8.19 15.23 -37.92
N ASP A 176 7.39 14.47 -38.66
CA ASP A 176 6.88 14.94 -39.94
C ASP A 176 6.08 16.24 -39.77
N GLN A 177 6.25 17.16 -40.72
CA GLN A 177 5.66 18.49 -40.65
C GLN A 177 4.14 18.46 -40.50
N SER A 178 3.47 17.48 -41.11
CA SER A 178 2.02 17.29 -41.01
C SER A 178 1.57 16.92 -39.59
N VAL A 179 2.35 16.07 -38.91
CA VAL A 179 2.07 15.64 -37.53
C VAL A 179 2.39 16.77 -36.56
N ALA A 180 3.56 17.40 -36.71
CA ALA A 180 3.98 18.51 -35.84
C ALA A 180 2.96 19.66 -35.85
N SER A 181 2.41 20.00 -37.02
CA SER A 181 1.44 21.08 -37.18
C SER A 181 0.08 20.80 -36.51
N SER A 182 -0.25 19.52 -36.26
CA SER A 182 -1.48 19.14 -35.52
C SER A 182 -1.35 19.38 -34.01
N PHE A 183 -0.14 19.26 -33.45
CA PHE A 183 0.12 19.45 -32.01
C PHE A 183 0.55 20.88 -31.66
N TRP A 184 1.28 21.55 -32.56
CA TRP A 184 1.78 22.92 -32.38
C TRP A 184 1.46 23.79 -33.61
N PRO A 185 0.20 24.21 -33.79
CA PRO A 185 -0.17 25.06 -34.92
C PRO A 185 0.60 26.38 -34.87
N ALA A 186 1.09 26.82 -36.03
CA ALA A 186 1.76 28.11 -36.14
C ALA A 186 0.81 29.23 -35.68
N PRO A 187 1.30 30.23 -34.92
CA PRO A 187 0.48 31.37 -34.56
C PRO A 187 -0.03 32.01 -35.85
N SER A 188 -1.35 32.03 -36.05
CA SER A 188 -1.94 32.75 -37.18
C SER A 188 -1.50 34.20 -37.05
N SER A 189 -0.76 34.70 -38.04
CA SER A 189 -0.38 36.11 -38.13
C SER A 189 -1.67 36.92 -38.26
N SER A 190 -2.23 37.33 -37.14
CA SER A 190 -3.37 38.24 -37.12
C SER A 190 -2.89 39.57 -37.72
N PRO A 191 -3.51 40.05 -38.81
CA PRO A 191 -3.24 41.39 -39.31
C PRO A 191 -3.75 42.38 -38.26
N TRP A 192 -2.84 43.16 -37.70
CA TRP A 192 -3.14 44.33 -36.87
C TRP A 192 -3.54 45.50 -37.76
#